data_AF-A0A1H6FRF8-F1
#
_entry.id   AF-A0A1H6FRF8-F1
#
_cell.length_a   1.000
_cell.length_b   1.000
_cell.length_c   1.000
_cell.angle_alpha   90.00
_cell.angle_beta   90.00
_cell.angle_gamma   90.00
#
_symmetry.space_group_name_H-M   'P 1'
#
loop_
_entity.id
_entity.type
_entity.pdbx_description
1 polymer ?
#
loop_
_entity_poly.entity_id
_entity_poly.type
_entity_poly.pdbx_seq_one_letter_code
_entity_poly.pdbx_strand_id
1 'polypeptide(L)'
;MTGTLLLIDVGSTLEDAGGFLQYLLVFVFAAIPVVEILVVIPVAIGVGLDPVLSGVFAFAGNVASIYVLIGFHKQLREWWHRRRGRETRTRDELSEPPDEESASDRYARARGLWERYGLPGIAVGGPILTGVHIAALVALLAGGSNRLVAGWMTVGIAAWTVVLVAGSVYGFSLLGVV
;
A
#
# COMPACT_ATOMS: atom_id res chain seq x y z
N MET A 1 42.01 8.03 25.87
CA MET A 1 41.20 6.87 25.42
C MET A 1 39.69 7.14 25.45
N THR A 2 39.20 8.21 26.10
CA THR A 2 37.77 8.52 26.23
C THR A 2 37.15 9.15 24.97
N GLY A 3 37.89 9.97 24.23
CA GLY A 3 37.38 10.65 23.01
C GLY A 3 37.13 9.72 21.83
N THR A 4 37.89 8.62 21.71
CA THR A 4 37.73 7.64 20.63
C THR A 4 36.47 6.80 20.80
N LEU A 5 36.12 6.42 22.03
CA LEU A 5 34.87 5.71 22.35
C LEU A 5 33.64 6.57 22.08
N LEU A 6 33.71 7.87 22.40
CA LEU A 6 32.59 8.80 22.17
C LEU A 6 32.34 9.03 20.67
N LEU A 7 33.38 9.15 19.85
CA LEU A 7 33.23 9.26 18.40
C LEU A 7 32.72 7.97 17.74
N ILE A 8 33.11 6.81 18.27
CA ILE A 8 32.59 5.51 17.80
C ILE A 8 31.12 5.36 18.17
N ASP A 9 30.72 5.73 19.40
CA ASP A 9 29.33 5.68 19.88
C ASP A 9 28.41 6.64 19.12
N VAL A 10 28.89 7.86 18.83
CA VAL A 10 28.16 8.81 17.98
C VAL A 10 28.11 8.33 16.52
N GLY A 11 29.18 7.72 16.01
CA GLY A 11 29.21 7.14 14.67
C GLY A 11 28.21 5.99 14.51
N SER A 12 28.21 5.04 15.44
CA SER A 12 27.30 3.89 15.42
C SER A 12 25.84 4.31 15.57
N THR A 13 25.56 5.28 16.46
CA THR A 13 24.19 5.80 16.61
C THR A 13 23.69 6.53 15.37
N LEU A 14 24.55 7.21 14.62
CA LEU A 14 24.20 7.84 13.33
C LEU A 14 24.01 6.81 12.21
N GLU A 15 24.82 5.75 12.17
CA GLU A 15 24.66 4.64 11.22
C GLU A 15 23.36 3.85 11.49
N ASP A 16 23.10 3.52 12.76
CA ASP A 16 21.87 2.86 13.19
C ASP A 16 20.63 3.73 12.92
N ALA A 17 20.72 5.04 13.16
CA ALA A 17 19.67 5.99 12.82
C ALA A 17 19.44 6.06 11.30
N GLY A 18 20.51 5.96 10.51
CA GLY A 18 20.44 5.88 9.05
C GLY A 18 19.69 4.63 8.58
N GLY A 19 20.00 3.47 9.16
CA GLY A 19 19.29 2.22 8.87
C GLY A 19 17.81 2.28 9.24
N PHE A 20 17.48 2.73 10.46
CA PHE A 20 16.10 2.91 10.89
C PHE A 20 15.32 3.87 9.97
N LEU A 21 15.94 4.99 9.58
CA LEU A 21 15.33 5.97 8.69
C LEU A 21 15.02 5.37 7.31
N GLN A 22 15.90 4.53 6.75
CA GLN A 22 15.65 3.86 5.48
C GLN A 22 14.40 2.97 5.54
N TYR A 23 14.23 2.18 6.60
CA TYR A 23 13.03 1.37 6.77
C TYR A 23 11.77 2.19 7.05
N LEU A 24 11.90 3.30 7.79
CA LEU A 24 10.81 4.25 7.96
C LEU A 24 10.39 4.87 6.62
N LEU A 25 11.35 5.19 5.75
CA LEU A 25 11.05 5.65 4.38
C LEU A 25 10.34 4.58 3.58
N VAL A 26 10.77 3.32 3.64
CA VAL A 26 10.06 2.19 3.01
C VAL A 26 8.61 2.12 3.48
N PHE A 27 8.36 2.26 4.78
CA PHE A 27 7.00 2.31 5.33
C PHE A 27 6.20 3.50 4.80
N VAL A 28 6.77 4.71 4.81
CA VAL A 28 6.09 5.91 4.34
C VAL A 28 5.78 5.82 2.85
N PHE A 29 6.73 5.40 2.02
CA PHE A 29 6.51 5.21 0.59
C PHE A 29 5.45 4.15 0.32
N ALA A 30 5.50 3.00 0.99
CA ALA A 30 4.51 1.94 0.80
C ALA A 30 3.08 2.32 1.26
N ALA A 31 2.95 3.32 2.14
CA ALA A 31 1.68 3.89 2.56
C ALA A 31 1.06 4.84 1.51
N ILE A 32 1.83 5.30 0.52
CA ILE A 32 1.34 6.21 -0.52
C ILE A 32 0.57 5.40 -1.57
N PRO A 33 -0.71 5.74 -1.87
CA PRO A 33 -1.53 4.98 -2.82
C PRO A 33 -0.98 4.86 -4.25
N VAL A 34 -0.12 5.80 -4.65
CA VAL A 34 0.53 5.81 -5.96
C VAL A 34 1.78 4.94 -5.97
N VAL A 35 2.42 4.75 -4.81
CA VAL A 35 3.68 4.04 -4.66
C VAL A 35 3.38 2.68 -4.02
N GLU A 36 2.92 1.76 -4.86
CA GLU A 36 2.51 0.43 -4.43
C GLU A 36 3.71 -0.44 -4.05
N ILE A 37 3.46 -1.46 -3.21
CA ILE A 37 4.48 -2.42 -2.74
C ILE A 37 5.24 -3.11 -3.88
N LEU A 38 4.63 -3.21 -5.07
CA LEU A 38 5.25 -3.72 -6.30
C LEU A 38 6.52 -2.97 -6.70
N VAL A 39 6.60 -1.67 -6.39
CA VAL A 39 7.76 -0.82 -6.70
C VAL A 39 8.65 -0.69 -5.46
N VAL A 40 8.06 -0.47 -4.29
CA VAL A 40 8.83 -0.20 -3.07
C VAL A 40 9.72 -1.38 -2.67
N ILE A 41 9.19 -2.61 -2.69
CA ILE A 41 9.93 -3.79 -2.21
C ILE A 41 11.15 -4.10 -3.10
N PRO A 42 11.02 -4.21 -4.45
CA PRO A 42 12.18 -4.47 -5.29
C PRO A 42 13.22 -3.35 -5.24
N VAL A 43 12.79 -2.08 -5.15
CA VAL A 43 13.72 -0.95 -5.05
C VAL A 43 14.49 -0.99 -3.74
N ALA A 44 13.82 -1.22 -2.60
CA ALA A 44 14.46 -1.32 -1.30
C ALA A 44 15.51 -2.44 -1.26
N ILE A 45 15.16 -3.63 -1.74
CA ILE A 45 16.09 -4.76 -1.80
C ILE A 45 17.23 -4.49 -2.79
N GLY A 46 16.92 -3.87 -3.93
CA GLY A 46 17.91 -3.56 -4.97
C GLY A 46 18.95 -2.53 -4.55
N VAL A 47 18.64 -1.64 -3.60
CA VAL A 47 19.63 -0.72 -3.00
C VAL A 47 20.32 -1.32 -1.78
N GLY A 48 20.10 -2.60 -1.47
CA GLY A 48 20.82 -3.37 -0.46
C GLY A 48 20.19 -3.42 0.92
N LEU A 49 18.92 -3.03 1.10
CA LEU A 49 18.23 -3.22 2.39
C LEU A 49 17.94 -4.70 2.65
N ASP A 50 17.94 -5.08 3.92
CA ASP A 50 17.51 -6.42 4.33
C ASP A 50 16.11 -6.76 3.75
N PRO A 51 15.96 -7.90 3.04
CA PRO A 51 14.69 -8.26 2.39
C PRO A 51 13.53 -8.47 3.36
N VAL A 52 13.80 -9.03 4.55
CA VAL A 52 12.75 -9.34 5.53
C VAL A 52 12.22 -8.05 6.14
N LEU A 53 13.11 -7.17 6.61
CA LEU A 53 12.74 -5.87 7.16
C LEU A 53 12.06 -4.99 6.09
N SER A 54 12.56 -4.99 4.86
CA SER A 54 11.92 -4.26 3.75
C SER A 54 10.48 -4.74 3.53
N GLY A 55 10.26 -6.06 3.54
CA GLY A 55 8.93 -6.65 3.46
C GLY A 55 8.02 -6.25 4.62
N VAL A 56 8.52 -6.32 5.86
CA VAL A 56 7.75 -5.98 7.07
C VAL A 56 7.32 -4.51 7.05
N PHE A 57 8.23 -3.57 6.77
CA PHE A 57 7.92 -2.15 6.76
C PHE A 57 7.00 -1.77 5.58
N ALA A 58 7.21 -2.36 4.40
CA ALA A 58 6.32 -2.14 3.26
C ALA A 58 4.90 -2.67 3.52
N PHE A 59 4.79 -3.88 4.08
CA PHE A 59 3.52 -4.46 4.50
C PHE A 59 2.82 -3.57 5.54
N ALA A 60 3.54 -3.17 6.59
CA ALA A 60 2.99 -2.35 7.66
C ALA A 60 2.50 -0.99 7.15
N GLY A 61 3.27 -0.32 6.28
CA GLY A 61 2.88 0.97 5.69
C GLY A 61 1.60 0.86 4.88
N ASN A 62 1.51 -0.16 4.05
CA ASN A 62 0.36 -0.39 3.19
C ASN A 62 -0.89 -0.84 3.96
N VAL A 63 -0.73 -1.71 4.97
CA VAL A 63 -1.86 -2.07 5.85
C VAL A 63 -2.31 -0.85 6.65
N ALA A 64 -1.41 -0.04 7.19
CA ALA A 64 -1.75 1.16 7.94
C ALA A 64 -2.60 2.14 7.10
N SER A 65 -2.21 2.42 5.87
CA SER A 65 -2.97 3.31 4.97
C SER A 65 -4.37 2.77 4.66
N ILE A 66 -4.54 1.45 4.51
CA ILE A 66 -5.85 0.82 4.32
C ILE A 66 -6.73 0.98 5.55
N TYR A 67 -6.18 0.80 6.75
CA TYR A 67 -6.95 0.97 7.98
C TYR A 67 -7.33 2.44 8.21
N VAL A 68 -6.43 3.37 7.86
CA VAL A 68 -6.75 4.81 7.82
C VAL A 68 -7.90 5.05 6.84
N LEU A 69 -7.83 4.54 5.60
CA LEU A 69 -8.89 4.68 4.60
C LEU A 69 -10.23 4.15 5.12
N ILE A 70 -10.24 2.97 5.75
CA ILE A 70 -11.45 2.36 6.34
C ILE A 70 -12.01 3.21 7.49
N GLY A 71 -11.17 3.81 8.33
CA GLY A 71 -11.61 4.68 9.42
C GLY A 71 -12.22 5.99 8.90
N PHE A 72 -11.58 6.61 7.91
CA PHE A 72 -11.96 7.91 7.36
C PHE A 72 -13.04 7.82 6.26
N HIS A 73 -13.42 6.63 5.79
CA HIS A 73 -14.34 6.50 4.65
C HIS A 73 -15.69 7.21 4.88
N LYS A 74 -16.20 7.26 6.13
CA LYS A 74 -17.47 7.94 6.44
C LYS A 74 -17.36 9.46 6.32
N GLN A 75 -16.27 10.03 6.85
CA GLN A 75 -15.98 11.46 6.75
C GLN A 75 -15.70 11.86 5.30
N LEU A 76 -15.02 10.99 4.53
CA LEU A 76 -14.81 11.17 3.10
C LEU A 76 -16.13 11.22 2.33
N ARG A 77 -17.06 10.30 2.62
CA ARG A 77 -18.42 10.30 2.05
C ARG A 77 -19.18 11.59 2.39
N GLU A 78 -19.17 12.01 3.65
CA GLU A 78 -19.87 13.23 4.09
C GLU A 78 -19.25 14.53 3.52
N TRP A 79 -17.92 14.57 3.38
CA TRP A 79 -17.21 15.69 2.76
C TRP A 79 -17.53 15.79 1.26
N TRP A 80 -17.61 14.66 0.56
CA TRP A 80 -18.03 14.62 -0.84
C TRP A 80 -19.49 15.03 -1.06
N HIS A 81 -20.41 14.52 -0.24
CA HIS A 81 -21.82 14.93 -0.32
C HIS A 81 -22.00 16.43 -0.08
N ARG A 82 -21.20 17.04 0.80
CA ARG A 82 -21.21 18.50 1.03
C ARG A 82 -20.64 19.30 -0.14
N ARG A 83 -19.68 18.75 -0.88
CA ARG A 83 -19.08 19.40 -2.06
C ARG A 83 -19.95 19.31 -3.31
N ARG A 84 -20.76 18.26 -3.46
CA ARG A 84 -21.61 17.97 -4.63
C ARG A 84 -23.09 18.33 -4.47
N GLY A 85 -23.46 19.08 -3.42
CA GLY A 85 -24.83 19.50 -3.12
C GLY A 85 -25.52 20.44 -4.14
N ARG A 86 -25.18 20.39 -5.43
CA ARG A 86 -25.92 21.04 -6.52
C ARG A 86 -26.46 20.09 -7.59
N GLU A 87 -26.12 18.79 -7.60
CA GLU A 87 -26.74 17.88 -8.56
C GLU A 87 -27.21 16.57 -7.90
N THR A 88 -28.54 16.49 -7.87
CA THR A 88 -29.45 15.34 -7.86
C THR A 88 -28.94 13.95 -7.42
N ARG A 89 -29.11 13.72 -6.11
CA ARG A 89 -29.57 12.48 -5.47
C ARG A 89 -29.97 11.33 -6.42
N THR A 90 -29.02 10.52 -6.86
CA THR A 90 -29.27 9.14 -7.30
C THR A 90 -28.17 8.22 -6.77
N ARG A 91 -28.59 7.04 -6.29
CA ARG A 91 -27.78 5.99 -5.68
C ARG A 91 -26.69 5.41 -6.60
N ASP A 92 -26.56 5.91 -7.82
CA ASP A 92 -25.60 5.49 -8.87
C ASP A 92 -24.31 6.33 -8.93
N GLU A 93 -24.27 7.52 -8.33
CA GLU A 93 -23.14 8.48 -8.48
C GLU A 93 -21.96 8.23 -7.51
N LEU A 94 -22.05 7.24 -6.62
CA LEU A 94 -20.88 6.74 -5.87
C LEU A 94 -19.88 5.99 -6.77
N SER A 95 -20.21 5.85 -8.06
CA SER A 95 -19.43 5.16 -9.09
C SER A 95 -18.43 6.06 -9.80
N GLU A 96 -18.52 7.39 -9.65
CA GLU A 96 -17.57 8.30 -10.30
C GLU A 96 -16.35 8.59 -9.40
N PRO A 97 -15.13 8.19 -9.84
CA PRO A 97 -13.91 8.34 -9.08
C PRO A 97 -13.51 9.83 -8.94
N PRO A 98 -12.59 10.16 -8.02
CA PRO A 98 -11.98 11.47 -8.00
C PRO A 98 -11.13 11.63 -9.26
N ASP A 99 -11.47 12.65 -10.02
CA ASP A 99 -10.68 13.42 -10.99
C ASP A 99 -9.31 12.80 -11.32
N GLU A 100 -9.19 12.10 -12.47
CA GLU A 100 -7.96 11.80 -13.26
C GLU A 100 -8.21 10.59 -14.18
N GLU A 101 -8.05 10.74 -15.49
CA GLU A 101 -8.22 9.65 -16.49
C GLU A 101 -7.42 8.37 -16.17
N SER A 102 -6.34 8.46 -15.39
CA SER A 102 -5.57 7.28 -14.94
C SER A 102 -6.21 6.53 -13.77
N ALA A 103 -7.00 7.24 -12.95
CA ALA A 103 -7.74 6.67 -11.84
C ALA A 103 -9.00 5.95 -12.34
N SER A 104 -9.63 6.43 -13.42
CA SER A 104 -10.80 5.78 -14.02
C SER A 104 -10.49 4.37 -14.54
N ASP A 105 -9.34 4.18 -15.22
CA ASP A 105 -8.97 2.88 -15.78
C ASP A 105 -8.62 1.84 -14.71
N ARG A 106 -7.96 2.28 -13.64
CA ARG A 106 -7.72 1.44 -12.46
C ARG A 106 -9.05 1.12 -11.80
N TYR A 107 -9.84 2.13 -11.49
CA TYR A 107 -11.15 1.93 -10.87
C TYR A 107 -12.06 0.97 -11.65
N ALA A 108 -12.15 1.11 -12.98
CA ALA A 108 -12.92 0.21 -13.84
C ALA A 108 -12.44 -1.25 -13.75
N ARG A 109 -11.11 -1.48 -13.71
CA ARG A 109 -10.55 -2.82 -13.50
C ARG A 109 -10.90 -3.39 -12.14
N ALA A 110 -10.75 -2.62 -11.06
CA ALA A 110 -11.14 -3.07 -9.72
C ALA A 110 -12.64 -3.40 -9.69
N ARG A 111 -13.48 -2.57 -10.31
CA ARG A 111 -14.92 -2.81 -10.38
C ARG A 111 -15.26 -4.10 -11.11
N GLY A 112 -14.63 -4.38 -12.25
CA GLY A 112 -14.80 -5.66 -12.96
C GLY A 112 -14.37 -6.88 -12.13
N LEU A 113 -13.29 -6.75 -11.35
CA LEU A 113 -12.85 -7.78 -10.40
C LEU A 113 -13.87 -7.99 -9.27
N TRP A 114 -14.43 -6.92 -8.72
CA TRP A 114 -15.51 -6.99 -7.72
C TRP A 114 -16.71 -7.77 -8.23
N GLU A 115 -17.19 -7.42 -9.43
CA GLU A 115 -18.42 -7.99 -9.98
C GLU A 115 -18.29 -9.49 -10.28
N ARG A 116 -17.08 -9.94 -10.66
CA ARG A 116 -16.82 -11.35 -10.96
C ARG A 116 -16.47 -12.19 -9.73
N TYR A 117 -15.68 -11.66 -8.80
CA TYR A 117 -15.03 -12.45 -7.76
C TYR A 117 -15.24 -11.91 -6.34
N GLY A 118 -15.95 -10.79 -6.19
CA GLY A 118 -16.19 -10.13 -4.91
C GLY A 118 -14.90 -9.70 -4.22
N LEU A 119 -14.97 -9.66 -2.90
CA LEU A 119 -13.88 -9.17 -2.05
C LEU A 119 -12.59 -10.00 -2.12
N PRO A 120 -12.62 -11.36 -2.14
CA PRO A 120 -11.41 -12.16 -2.27
C PRO A 120 -10.69 -11.91 -3.59
N GLY A 121 -11.42 -11.79 -4.70
CA GLY A 121 -10.79 -11.57 -6.01
C GLY A 121 -10.17 -10.19 -6.15
N ILE A 122 -10.78 -9.16 -5.57
CA ILE A 122 -10.16 -7.83 -5.49
C ILE A 122 -8.88 -7.86 -4.66
N ALA A 123 -8.87 -8.53 -3.50
CA ALA A 123 -7.69 -8.54 -2.64
C ALA A 123 -6.50 -9.26 -3.30
N VAL A 124 -6.77 -10.31 -4.08
CA VAL A 124 -5.73 -11.07 -4.79
C VAL A 124 -5.29 -10.36 -6.07
N GLY A 125 -6.22 -9.84 -6.87
CA GLY A 125 -5.92 -9.17 -8.14
C GLY A 125 -5.51 -7.70 -8.02
N GLY A 126 -5.80 -7.07 -6.88
CA GLY A 126 -5.66 -5.64 -6.63
C GLY A 126 -4.24 -5.12 -6.85
N PRO A 127 -3.19 -5.69 -6.24
CA PRO A 127 -1.83 -5.20 -6.40
C PRO A 127 -1.37 -5.11 -7.86
N ILE A 128 -1.54 -6.18 -8.65
CA ILE A 128 -1.03 -6.23 -10.03
C ILE A 128 -1.82 -5.32 -10.97
N LEU A 129 -3.15 -5.32 -10.86
CA LEU A 129 -4.02 -4.71 -11.87
C LEU A 129 -4.46 -3.30 -11.51
N THR A 130 -4.40 -2.90 -10.26
CA THR A 130 -5.14 -1.71 -9.82
C THR A 130 -4.50 -0.89 -8.71
N GLY A 131 -3.58 -1.48 -7.97
CA GLY A 131 -3.12 -0.99 -6.68
C GLY A 131 -4.06 -1.43 -5.56
N VAL A 132 -3.48 -1.72 -4.39
CA VAL A 132 -4.18 -2.19 -3.20
C VAL A 132 -5.18 -1.15 -2.71
N HIS A 133 -4.83 0.13 -2.80
CA HIS A 133 -5.63 1.22 -2.27
C HIS A 133 -6.94 1.44 -3.06
N ILE A 134 -6.87 1.35 -4.39
CA ILE A 134 -8.05 1.46 -5.26
C ILE A 134 -8.97 0.26 -5.06
N ALA A 135 -8.40 -0.94 -4.97
CA ALA A 135 -9.10 -2.17 -4.63
C ALA A 135 -9.93 -2.05 -3.34
N ALA A 136 -9.31 -1.57 -2.25
CA ALA A 136 -10.00 -1.34 -0.98
C ALA A 136 -11.10 -0.26 -1.08
N LEU A 137 -10.83 0.83 -1.78
CA LEU A 137 -11.81 1.89 -1.98
C LEU A 137 -13.06 1.36 -2.71
N VAL A 138 -12.87 0.61 -3.80
CA VAL A 138 -13.96 -0.01 -4.56
C VAL A 138 -14.76 -0.99 -3.68
N ALA A 139 -14.08 -1.83 -2.91
CA ALA A 139 -14.73 -2.76 -1.99
C ALA A 139 -15.60 -2.05 -0.94
N LEU A 140 -15.10 -0.95 -0.34
CA LEU A 140 -15.85 -0.15 0.63
C LEU A 140 -17.02 0.61 -0.03
N LEU A 141 -16.81 1.16 -1.22
CA LEU A 141 -17.86 1.87 -1.98
C LEU A 141 -18.98 0.93 -2.42
N ALA A 142 -18.62 -0.29 -2.83
CA ALA A 142 -19.57 -1.34 -3.20
C ALA A 142 -20.33 -1.97 -2.01
N GLY A 143 -20.13 -1.46 -0.79
CA GLY A 143 -20.87 -1.88 0.41
C GLY A 143 -20.23 -3.04 1.17
N GLY A 144 -18.97 -3.38 0.88
CA GLY A 144 -18.22 -4.35 1.67
C GLY A 144 -18.11 -3.92 3.13
N SER A 145 -18.35 -4.86 4.05
CA SER A 145 -18.22 -4.55 5.47
C SER A 145 -16.77 -4.21 5.83
N ASN A 146 -16.56 -3.14 6.61
CA ASN A 146 -15.22 -2.68 7.02
C ASN A 146 -14.32 -3.81 7.52
N ARG A 147 -14.85 -4.72 8.34
CA ARG A 147 -14.10 -5.83 8.94
C ARG A 147 -13.65 -6.84 7.89
N LEU A 148 -14.54 -7.20 6.97
CA LEU A 148 -14.20 -8.12 5.89
C LEU A 148 -13.18 -7.49 4.95
N VAL A 149 -13.38 -6.21 4.56
CA VAL A 149 -12.42 -5.50 3.70
C VAL A 149 -11.05 -5.44 4.37
N ALA A 150 -10.98 -5.03 5.63
CA ALA A 150 -9.72 -5.01 6.38
C ALA A 150 -9.03 -6.38 6.37
N GLY A 151 -9.77 -7.45 6.70
CA GLY A 151 -9.21 -8.81 6.76
C GLY A 151 -8.68 -9.29 5.42
N TRP A 152 -9.49 -9.21 4.36
CA TRP A 152 -9.10 -9.67 3.03
C TRP A 152 -7.96 -8.86 2.43
N MET A 153 -7.99 -7.54 2.57
CA MET A 153 -6.90 -6.68 2.09
C MET A 153 -5.61 -6.99 2.84
N THR A 154 -5.66 -7.15 4.16
CA THR A 154 -4.47 -7.52 4.96
C THR A 154 -3.86 -8.84 4.47
N VAL A 155 -4.68 -9.87 4.27
CA VAL A 155 -4.21 -11.18 3.78
C VAL A 155 -3.63 -11.07 2.36
N GLY A 156 -4.30 -10.32 1.47
CA GLY A 156 -3.82 -10.08 0.11
C GLY A 156 -2.47 -9.38 0.08
N ILE A 157 -2.31 -8.29 0.85
CA ILE A 157 -1.05 -7.54 0.96
C ILE A 157 0.05 -8.44 1.54
N ALA A 158 -0.25 -9.24 2.56
CA ALA A 158 0.72 -10.17 3.15
C ALA A 158 1.22 -11.19 2.12
N ALA A 159 0.31 -11.82 1.38
CA ALA A 159 0.65 -12.79 0.35
C ALA A 159 1.53 -12.16 -0.74
N TRP A 160 1.16 -10.97 -1.22
CA TRP A 160 1.93 -10.24 -2.23
C TRP A 160 3.27 -9.75 -1.74
N THR A 161 3.36 -9.33 -0.49
CA THR A 161 4.64 -8.97 0.14
C THR A 161 5.60 -10.16 0.11
N VAL A 162 5.14 -11.36 0.50
CA VAL A 162 5.96 -12.58 0.44
C VAL A 162 6.42 -12.88 -0.99
N VAL A 163 5.50 -12.82 -1.96
CA VAL A 163 5.82 -13.05 -3.38
C VAL A 163 6.87 -12.05 -3.88
N LEU A 164 6.73 -10.77 -3.55
CA LEU A 164 7.63 -9.71 -4.01
C LEU A 164 9.00 -9.78 -3.35
N VAL A 165 9.06 -10.05 -2.04
CA VAL A 165 10.33 -10.23 -1.34
C VAL A 165 11.08 -11.42 -1.92
N ALA A 166 10.43 -12.59 -2.01
CA ALA A 166 11.04 -13.77 -2.60
C ALA A 166 11.48 -13.51 -4.05
N GLY A 167 10.59 -12.97 -4.88
CA GLY A 167 10.88 -12.64 -6.27
C GLY A 167 12.03 -11.65 -6.45
N SER A 168 12.12 -10.64 -5.59
CA SER A 168 13.22 -9.66 -5.62
C SER A 168 14.54 -10.31 -5.22
N VAL A 169 14.57 -11.09 -4.14
CA VAL A 169 15.79 -11.81 -3.70
C VAL A 169 16.29 -12.74 -4.81
N TYR A 170 15.41 -13.57 -5.38
CA TYR A 170 15.80 -14.45 -6.49
C TYR A 170 16.22 -13.65 -7.72
N GLY A 171 15.51 -12.56 -8.06
CA GLY A 171 15.83 -11.71 -9.20
C GLY A 171 17.20 -11.05 -9.10
N PHE A 172 17.52 -10.44 -7.95
CA PHE A 172 18.82 -9.82 -7.73
C PHE A 172 19.96 -10.83 -7.57
N SER A 173 19.67 -12.02 -7.03
CA SER A 173 20.65 -13.11 -6.97
C SER A 173 21.07 -13.60 -8.36
N LEU A 174 20.12 -13.73 -9.29
CA LEU A 174 20.42 -14.07 -10.69
C LEU A 174 21.26 -12.99 -11.40
N LEU A 175 21.14 -11.73 -10.97
CA LEU A 175 21.92 -10.61 -11.48
C LEU A 175 23.29 -10.47 -10.78
N GLY A 176 23.57 -11.28 -9.76
CA GLY A 176 24.80 -11.21 -8.96
C GLY A 176 24.90 -9.97 -8.06
N VAL A 177 23.77 -9.33 -7.77
CA VAL A 177 23.69 -8.11 -6.94
C VAL A 177 23.53 -8.45 -5.45
N VAL A 178 22.95 -9.61 -5.14
CA VAL A 178 22.69 -10.10 -3.77
C VAL A 178 23.05 -11.58 -3.65
#